data_AF-A0A540WYA3-F1
#
_entry.id   AF-A0A540WYA3-F1
#
_cell.length_a   1.000
_cell.length_b   1.000
_cell.length_c   1.000
_cell.angle_alpha   90.00
_cell.angle_beta   90.00
_cell.angle_gamma   90.00
#
_symmetry.space_group_name_H-M   'P 1'
#
loop_
_entity.id
_entity.type
_entity.pdbx_description
1 polymer ?
#
loop_
_entity_poly.entity_id
_entity_poly.type
_entity_poly.pdbx_seq_one_letter_code
_entity_poly.pdbx_strand_id
1 'polypeptide(L)'
;MVDHGQVTAAPLERSASWALMAQVLLTGALFAAVPYAASMVPFERIYIDGPYNAPHEQDPLYPVRTALIVAGLVIPVLALPFAFIGWRRRQTHPGPAMLQMSLLLSAFVIGWRNYPYYALGIYRAYVGEARVHDFDPVGLYPFRDARCLPFEVGVLLLYPIAAVAVPRIGYRLFHEKKRMTRAFAIGVLLSLATTVLAFASTPKYMFWFMD
;
A
#
# COMPACT_ATOMS: atom_id res chain seq x y z
N MET A 1 -23.07 -44.62 19.13
CA MET A 1 -22.10 -43.54 19.43
C MET A 1 -21.97 -42.71 18.16
N VAL A 2 -22.72 -41.62 18.07
CA VAL A 2 -22.69 -40.72 16.90
C VAL A 2 -21.58 -39.71 17.14
N ASP A 3 -20.67 -39.65 16.19
CA ASP A 3 -19.48 -38.81 16.19
C ASP A 3 -19.89 -37.33 16.05
N HIS A 4 -19.80 -36.56 17.14
CA HIS A 4 -20.20 -35.15 17.20
C HIS A 4 -19.05 -34.17 16.86
N GLY A 5 -17.98 -34.62 16.21
CA GLY A 5 -16.78 -33.81 15.97
C GLY A 5 -16.73 -32.99 14.67
N GLN A 6 -17.60 -33.23 13.68
CA GLN A 6 -17.33 -32.77 12.30
C GLN A 6 -18.11 -31.56 11.76
N VAL A 7 -19.04 -30.95 12.51
CA VAL A 7 -20.00 -30.00 11.89
C VAL A 7 -19.54 -28.53 11.88
N THR A 8 -18.46 -28.14 12.57
CA THR A 8 -18.12 -26.71 12.74
C THR A 8 -16.88 -26.19 11.99
N ALA A 9 -16.07 -27.05 11.36
CA ALA A 9 -14.83 -26.61 10.70
C ALA A 9 -15.03 -26.06 9.27
N ALA A 10 -16.01 -26.58 8.52
CA ALA A 10 -16.22 -26.26 7.10
C ALA A 10 -16.56 -24.79 6.77
N PRO A 11 -17.41 -24.05 7.52
CA PRO A 11 -17.74 -22.67 7.16
C PRO A 11 -16.56 -21.70 7.40
N LEU A 12 -15.72 -21.99 8.40
CA LEU A 12 -14.58 -21.17 8.76
C LEU A 12 -13.48 -21.25 7.69
N GLU A 13 -13.14 -22.44 7.20
CA GLU A 13 -12.11 -22.61 6.16
C GLU A 13 -12.51 -21.96 4.82
N ARG A 14 -13.78 -22.08 4.43
CA ARG A 14 -14.30 -21.45 3.20
C ARG A 14 -14.23 -19.92 3.27
N SER A 15 -14.55 -19.35 4.43
CA SER A 15 -14.42 -17.90 4.69
C SER A 15 -12.96 -17.42 4.64
N ALA A 16 -12.00 -18.20 5.14
CA ALA A 16 -10.57 -17.85 5.07
C ALA A 16 -10.04 -17.83 3.64
N SER A 17 -10.43 -18.83 2.84
CA SER A 17 -10.05 -18.90 1.42
C SER A 17 -10.57 -17.67 0.66
N TRP A 18 -11.83 -17.29 0.88
CA TRP A 18 -12.42 -16.12 0.25
C TRP A 18 -11.78 -14.81 0.71
N ALA A 19 -11.50 -14.64 2.00
CA ALA A 19 -10.85 -13.44 2.54
C ALA A 19 -9.45 -13.23 1.94
N LEU A 20 -8.67 -14.30 1.81
CA LEU A 20 -7.38 -14.24 1.13
C LEU A 20 -7.54 -13.87 -0.35
N MET A 21 -8.47 -14.52 -1.05
CA MET A 21 -8.72 -14.26 -2.47
C MET A 21 -9.13 -12.79 -2.70
N ALA A 22 -10.06 -12.27 -1.90
CA ALA A 22 -10.50 -10.89 -1.97
C ALA A 22 -9.33 -9.92 -1.76
N GLN A 23 -8.47 -10.18 -0.78
CA GLN A 23 -7.30 -9.35 -0.53
C GLN A 23 -6.29 -9.42 -1.69
N VAL A 24 -6.05 -10.61 -2.27
CA VAL A 24 -5.20 -10.77 -3.45
C VAL A 24 -5.77 -10.01 -4.65
N LEU A 25 -7.08 -10.04 -4.88
CA LEU A 25 -7.73 -9.31 -5.97
C LEU A 25 -7.63 -7.79 -5.77
N LEU A 26 -7.90 -7.31 -4.56
CA LEU A 26 -7.80 -5.89 -4.21
C LEU A 26 -6.38 -5.37 -4.39
N THR A 27 -5.40 -6.07 -3.81
CA THR A 27 -3.97 -5.70 -3.94
C THR A 27 -3.46 -5.86 -5.37
N GLY A 28 -3.91 -6.89 -6.08
CA GLY A 28 -3.60 -7.09 -7.49
C GLY A 28 -4.13 -5.96 -8.39
N ALA A 29 -5.37 -5.52 -8.17
CA ALA A 29 -5.94 -4.37 -8.88
C ALA A 29 -5.15 -3.09 -8.62
N LEU A 30 -4.80 -2.84 -7.35
CA LEU A 30 -3.94 -1.73 -6.97
C LEU A 30 -2.58 -1.80 -7.67
N PHE A 31 -1.93 -2.96 -7.71
CA PHE A 31 -0.62 -3.09 -8.36
C PHE A 31 -0.70 -3.00 -9.89
N ALA A 32 -1.76 -3.52 -10.50
CA ALA A 32 -1.99 -3.46 -11.94
C ALA A 32 -2.17 -2.03 -12.45
N ALA A 33 -2.71 -1.13 -11.62
CA ALA A 33 -2.86 0.28 -11.98
C ALA A 33 -1.60 1.13 -11.69
N VAL A 34 -0.56 0.58 -11.06
CA VAL A 34 0.71 1.31 -10.81
C VAL A 34 1.39 1.78 -12.09
N PRO A 35 1.57 0.97 -13.15
CA PRO A 35 2.20 1.44 -14.38
C PRO A 35 1.44 2.60 -15.04
N TYR A 36 0.11 2.54 -14.98
CA TYR A 36 -0.74 3.61 -15.51
C TYR A 36 -0.56 4.89 -14.68
N ALA A 37 -0.66 4.80 -13.35
CA ALA A 37 -0.43 5.92 -12.46
C ALA A 37 0.98 6.52 -12.64
N ALA A 38 2.03 5.70 -12.71
CA ALA A 38 3.41 6.15 -12.86
C ALA A 38 3.69 6.78 -14.24
N SER A 39 2.85 6.53 -15.24
CA SER A 39 2.98 7.16 -16.57
C SER A 39 2.34 8.55 -16.64
N MET A 40 1.62 9.00 -15.61
CA MET A 40 1.01 10.33 -15.58
C MET A 40 2.04 11.44 -15.72
N VAL A 41 1.77 12.38 -16.63
CA VAL A 41 2.62 13.56 -16.85
C VAL A 41 2.38 14.55 -15.70
N PRO A 42 3.40 15.26 -15.18
CA PRO A 42 3.21 16.28 -14.16
C PRO A 42 2.29 17.42 -14.65
N PHE A 43 1.43 17.94 -13.76
CA PHE A 43 0.67 19.16 -14.06
C PHE A 43 1.58 20.38 -13.86
N GLU A 44 2.02 20.99 -14.95
CA GLU A 44 3.09 22.00 -14.95
C GLU A 44 2.78 23.23 -14.07
N ARG A 45 1.50 23.62 -13.93
CA ARG A 45 1.15 24.78 -13.11
C ARG A 45 1.40 24.62 -11.62
N ILE A 46 1.49 23.40 -11.11
CA ILE A 46 1.94 23.14 -9.73
C ILE A 46 3.35 23.68 -9.48
N TYR A 47 4.22 23.63 -10.49
CA TYR A 47 5.60 24.11 -10.39
C TYR A 47 5.72 25.63 -10.60
N ILE A 48 4.71 26.26 -11.21
CA ILE A 48 4.69 27.69 -11.52
C ILE A 48 4.00 28.46 -10.38
N ASP A 49 2.79 28.05 -10.02
CA ASP A 49 1.95 28.75 -9.05
C ASP A 49 2.20 28.26 -7.60
N GLY A 50 2.90 27.14 -7.48
CA GLY A 50 3.08 26.39 -6.24
C GLY A 50 1.90 25.44 -5.98
N PRO A 51 2.14 24.35 -5.23
CA PRO A 51 1.19 23.26 -5.06
C PRO A 51 -0.16 23.73 -4.47
N TYR A 52 -0.11 24.67 -3.53
CA TYR A 52 -1.28 25.22 -2.84
C TYR A 52 -2.13 26.21 -3.66
N ASN A 53 -1.56 26.80 -4.72
CA ASN A 53 -2.24 27.84 -5.51
C ASN A 53 -2.58 27.41 -6.93
N ALA A 54 -2.06 26.27 -7.39
CA ALA A 54 -2.30 25.77 -8.73
C ALA A 54 -3.81 25.53 -8.97
N PRO A 55 -4.37 25.98 -10.10
CA PRO A 55 -5.77 25.77 -10.42
C PRO A 55 -5.99 24.33 -10.91
N HIS A 56 -6.07 23.38 -9.98
CA HIS A 56 -6.21 21.93 -10.26
C HIS A 56 -7.38 21.59 -11.19
N GLU A 57 -8.46 22.36 -11.14
CA GLU A 57 -9.63 22.21 -12.04
C GLU A 57 -9.30 22.43 -13.52
N GLN A 58 -8.17 23.09 -13.81
CA GLN A 58 -7.70 23.33 -15.17
C GLN A 58 -6.76 22.22 -15.67
N ASP A 59 -6.49 21.18 -14.87
CA ASP A 59 -5.81 19.96 -15.33
C ASP A 59 -6.83 19.01 -15.99
N PRO A 60 -6.70 18.71 -17.30
CA PRO A 60 -7.64 17.82 -17.99
C PRO A 60 -7.61 16.37 -17.46
N LEU A 61 -6.52 15.96 -16.80
CA LEU A 61 -6.40 14.63 -16.20
C LEU A 61 -6.89 14.57 -14.75
N TYR A 62 -7.32 15.71 -14.19
CA TYR A 62 -7.68 15.85 -12.79
C TYR A 62 -8.69 14.79 -12.27
N PRO A 63 -9.78 14.44 -13.00
CA PRO A 63 -10.69 13.38 -12.55
C PRO A 63 -10.01 12.01 -12.44
N VAL A 64 -9.14 11.68 -13.40
CA VAL A 64 -8.43 10.40 -13.43
C VAL A 64 -7.41 10.31 -12.31
N ARG A 65 -6.63 11.38 -12.07
CA ARG A 65 -5.68 11.45 -10.96
C ARG A 65 -6.39 11.27 -9.62
N THR A 66 -7.49 11.99 -9.43
CA THR A 66 -8.30 11.89 -8.22
C THR A 66 -8.81 10.47 -8.01
N ALA A 67 -9.32 9.81 -9.06
CA ALA A 67 -9.79 8.43 -8.97
C ALA A 67 -8.68 7.46 -8.57
N LEU A 68 -7.47 7.58 -9.17
CA LEU A 68 -6.31 6.75 -8.82
C LEU A 68 -5.90 6.95 -7.36
N ILE A 69 -5.84 8.20 -6.91
CA ILE A 69 -5.48 8.55 -5.52
C ILE A 69 -6.50 7.95 -4.56
N VAL A 70 -7.80 8.18 -4.80
CA VAL A 70 -8.88 7.62 -3.97
C VAL A 70 -8.81 6.09 -3.95
N ALA A 71 -8.55 5.43 -5.08
CA ALA A 71 -8.35 3.98 -5.12
C ALA A 71 -7.15 3.55 -4.26
N GLY A 72 -6.02 4.26 -4.36
CA GLY A 72 -4.84 4.05 -3.53
C GLY A 72 -5.10 4.19 -2.03
N LEU A 73 -6.00 5.09 -1.63
CA LEU A 73 -6.39 5.29 -0.24
C LEU A 73 -7.39 4.24 0.26
N VAL A 74 -8.39 3.91 -0.54
CA VAL A 74 -9.52 3.06 -0.13
C VAL A 74 -9.14 1.58 -0.13
N ILE A 75 -8.37 1.10 -1.13
CA ILE A 75 -8.05 -0.32 -1.26
C ILE A 75 -7.34 -0.89 -0.01
N PRO A 76 -6.30 -0.25 0.56
CA PRO A 76 -5.64 -0.75 1.77
C PRO A 76 -6.58 -0.77 2.99
N VAL A 77 -7.49 0.20 3.09
CA VAL A 77 -8.50 0.25 4.16
C VAL A 77 -9.49 -0.90 4.02
N LEU A 78 -9.96 -1.19 2.81
CA LEU A 78 -10.82 -2.35 2.54
C LEU A 78 -10.09 -3.69 2.76
N ALA A 79 -8.76 -3.71 2.67
CA ALA A 79 -7.95 -4.90 2.91
C ALA A 79 -7.74 -5.21 4.42
N LEU A 80 -7.92 -4.23 5.31
CA LEU A 80 -7.69 -4.38 6.76
C LEU A 80 -8.48 -5.54 7.40
N PRO A 81 -9.80 -5.71 7.15
CA PRO A 81 -10.57 -6.78 7.77
C PRO A 81 -10.05 -8.17 7.37
N PHE A 82 -9.62 -8.35 6.12
CA PHE A 82 -9.10 -9.63 5.64
C PHE A 82 -7.78 -10.00 6.31
N ALA A 83 -6.88 -9.02 6.44
CA ALA A 83 -5.66 -9.17 7.20
C ALA A 83 -5.95 -9.51 8.67
N PHE A 84 -6.89 -8.80 9.31
CA PHE A 84 -7.27 -9.08 10.69
C PHE A 84 -7.82 -10.50 10.89
N ILE A 85 -8.63 -11.00 9.96
CA ILE A 85 -9.09 -12.39 9.96
C ILE A 85 -7.89 -13.35 9.88
N GLY A 86 -6.94 -13.08 8.98
CA GLY A 86 -5.68 -13.83 8.88
C GLY A 86 -4.87 -13.82 10.19
N TRP A 87 -4.71 -12.65 10.81
CA TRP A 87 -3.98 -12.48 12.06
C TRP A 87 -4.52 -13.34 13.20
N ARG A 88 -5.86 -13.39 13.33
CA ARG A 88 -6.55 -14.19 14.35
C ARG A 88 -6.29 -15.69 14.16
N ARG A 89 -5.99 -16.12 12.93
CA ARG A 89 -5.77 -17.53 12.56
C ARG A 89 -4.30 -17.90 12.39
N ARG A 90 -3.37 -17.00 12.72
CA ARG A 90 -1.93 -17.20 12.49
C ARG A 90 -1.34 -18.47 13.12
N GLN A 91 -1.92 -18.96 14.21
CA GLN A 91 -1.42 -20.16 14.91
C GLN A 91 -1.76 -21.45 14.15
N THR A 92 -2.92 -21.48 13.47
CA THR A 92 -3.40 -22.65 12.72
C THR A 92 -2.99 -22.59 11.25
N HIS A 93 -3.03 -21.41 10.64
CA HIS A 93 -2.69 -21.19 9.23
C HIS A 93 -1.66 -20.06 9.07
N PRO A 94 -0.39 -20.31 9.42
CA PRO A 94 0.66 -19.29 9.36
C PRO A 94 0.88 -18.75 7.94
N GLY A 95 0.81 -19.62 6.93
CA GLY A 95 1.00 -19.25 5.51
C GLY A 95 0.09 -18.12 5.02
N PRO A 96 -1.24 -18.35 4.99
CA PRO A 96 -2.21 -17.33 4.62
C PRO A 96 -2.12 -16.08 5.49
N ALA A 97 -1.97 -16.23 6.81
CA ALA A 97 -1.90 -15.09 7.74
C ALA A 97 -0.72 -14.17 7.41
N MET A 98 0.46 -14.74 7.16
CA MET A 98 1.66 -13.98 6.79
C MET A 98 1.52 -13.30 5.42
N LEU A 99 0.95 -14.01 4.44
CA LEU A 99 0.68 -13.43 3.13
C LEU A 99 -0.26 -12.23 3.25
N GLN A 100 -1.37 -12.38 3.97
CA GLN A 100 -2.33 -11.28 4.17
C GLN A 100 -1.71 -10.08 4.91
N MET A 101 -0.85 -10.29 5.91
CA MET A 101 -0.14 -9.19 6.56
C MET A 101 0.82 -8.47 5.60
N SER A 102 1.59 -9.22 4.82
CA SER A 102 2.56 -8.65 3.87
C SER A 102 1.87 -7.94 2.68
N LEU A 103 0.74 -8.48 2.20
CA LEU A 103 -0.11 -7.82 1.20
C LEU A 103 -0.72 -6.53 1.74
N LEU A 104 -1.18 -6.52 2.99
CA LEU A 104 -1.73 -5.31 3.61
C LEU A 104 -0.65 -4.22 3.69
N LEU A 105 0.54 -4.57 4.21
CA LEU A 105 1.65 -3.64 4.34
C LEU A 105 2.05 -3.05 2.99
N SER A 106 2.27 -3.90 1.98
CA SER A 106 2.61 -3.45 0.64
C SER A 106 1.50 -2.61 0.00
N ALA A 107 0.22 -2.94 0.24
CA ALA A 107 -0.90 -2.15 -0.24
C ALA A 107 -0.92 -0.74 0.39
N PHE A 108 -0.69 -0.61 1.69
CA PHE A 108 -0.58 0.70 2.33
C PHE A 108 0.59 1.52 1.78
N VAL A 109 1.77 0.90 1.65
CA VAL A 109 2.95 1.60 1.11
C VAL A 109 2.76 2.02 -0.35
N ILE A 110 2.21 1.16 -1.19
CA ILE A 110 1.94 1.52 -2.58
C ILE A 110 0.78 2.53 -2.67
N GLY A 111 -0.33 2.26 -2.00
CA GLY A 111 -1.57 3.02 -2.14
C GLY A 111 -1.57 4.37 -1.42
N TRP A 112 -1.23 4.41 -0.14
CA TRP A 112 -1.27 5.67 0.63
C TRP A 112 -0.07 6.56 0.34
N ARG A 113 1.11 5.96 0.21
CA ARG A 113 2.32 6.71 -0.03
C ARG A 113 2.56 6.94 -1.52
N ASN A 114 2.73 5.88 -2.32
CA ASN A 114 3.28 6.06 -3.68
C ASN A 114 2.25 6.56 -4.71
N TYR A 115 1.00 6.13 -4.62
CA TYR A 115 -0.05 6.44 -5.59
C TYR A 115 -0.33 7.94 -5.77
N PRO A 116 -0.39 8.75 -4.70
CA PRO A 116 -0.43 10.21 -4.84
C PRO A 116 0.70 10.75 -5.72
N TYR A 117 1.95 10.37 -5.43
CA TYR A 117 3.10 10.84 -6.20
C TYR A 117 3.11 10.36 -7.66
N TYR A 118 2.62 9.14 -7.90
CA TYR A 118 2.48 8.59 -9.25
C TYR A 118 1.39 9.33 -10.02
N ALA A 119 0.16 9.37 -9.50
CA ALA A 119 -0.98 9.96 -10.16
C ALA A 119 -0.77 11.45 -10.47
N LEU A 120 -0.04 12.18 -9.64
CA LEU A 120 0.27 13.60 -9.85
C LEU A 120 1.49 13.83 -10.77
N GLY A 121 2.17 12.78 -11.20
CA GLY A 121 3.30 12.86 -12.13
C GLY A 121 4.60 13.38 -11.51
N ILE A 122 4.64 13.54 -10.19
CA ILE A 122 5.83 14.00 -9.43
C ILE A 122 6.98 13.02 -9.58
N TYR A 123 6.67 11.72 -9.65
CA TYR A 123 7.70 10.70 -9.91
C TYR A 123 8.36 10.89 -11.29
N ARG A 124 7.63 11.38 -12.31
CA ARG A 124 8.24 11.68 -13.61
C ARG A 124 9.02 13.00 -13.59
N ALA A 125 8.53 14.01 -12.87
CA ALA A 125 9.30 15.24 -12.63
C ALA A 125 10.61 14.94 -11.87
N TYR A 126 10.59 13.93 -10.99
CA TYR A 126 11.79 13.47 -10.29
C TYR A 126 12.85 12.86 -11.22
N VAL A 127 12.46 12.07 -12.22
CA VAL A 127 13.41 11.53 -13.23
C VAL A 127 14.05 12.66 -14.07
N GLY A 128 13.56 13.91 -13.96
CA GLY A 128 14.13 15.13 -14.52
C GLY A 128 14.49 16.24 -13.50
N GLU A 129 14.65 15.91 -12.21
CA GLU A 129 15.01 16.79 -11.07
C GLU A 129 13.97 17.85 -10.62
N ALA A 130 13.09 17.45 -9.68
CA ALA A 130 12.15 18.33 -8.95
C ALA A 130 12.66 18.75 -7.54
N ARG A 131 12.12 19.84 -6.97
CA ARG A 131 12.51 20.38 -5.65
C ARG A 131 11.81 19.62 -4.50
N VAL A 132 12.38 19.67 -3.29
CA VAL A 132 11.85 18.92 -2.11
C VAL A 132 10.43 19.34 -1.73
N HIS A 133 10.06 20.61 -1.93
CA HIS A 133 8.69 21.10 -1.71
C HIS A 133 7.65 20.49 -2.66
N ASP A 134 8.07 19.93 -3.80
CA ASP A 134 7.19 19.25 -4.76
C ASP A 134 6.80 17.83 -4.30
N PHE A 135 7.35 17.38 -3.17
CA PHE A 135 7.05 16.11 -2.52
C PHE A 135 6.15 16.26 -1.30
N ASP A 136 5.56 17.43 -1.07
CA ASP A 136 4.53 17.59 -0.04
C ASP A 136 3.19 17.10 -0.59
N PRO A 137 2.76 15.87 -0.26
CA PRO A 137 1.55 15.30 -0.82
C PRO A 137 0.33 16.17 -0.48
N VAL A 138 0.33 16.89 0.64
CA VAL A 138 -0.77 17.73 1.09
C VAL A 138 -0.96 18.95 0.20
N GLY A 139 0.13 19.56 -0.24
CA GLY A 139 0.05 20.64 -1.24
C GLY A 139 -0.51 20.17 -2.58
N LEU A 140 -0.47 18.88 -2.87
CA LEU A 140 -0.84 18.32 -4.17
C LEU A 140 -2.24 17.71 -4.19
N TYR A 141 -2.91 17.63 -3.04
CA TYR A 141 -4.31 17.26 -2.97
C TYR A 141 -5.19 18.46 -3.34
N PRO A 142 -6.32 18.22 -4.01
CA PRO A 142 -7.30 19.26 -4.29
C PRO A 142 -8.08 19.79 -3.09
N PHE A 143 -7.82 19.29 -1.88
CA PHE A 143 -8.50 19.75 -0.68
C PHE A 143 -7.79 20.98 -0.13
N ARG A 144 -7.99 22.11 -0.82
CA ARG A 144 -7.44 23.44 -0.52
C ARG A 144 -7.58 23.88 0.94
N ASP A 145 -8.58 23.35 1.65
CA ASP A 145 -8.95 23.76 3.01
C ASP A 145 -8.74 22.68 4.08
N ALA A 146 -8.46 21.44 3.70
CA ALA A 146 -8.24 20.37 4.66
C ALA A 146 -6.74 20.21 4.85
N ARG A 147 -6.17 20.93 5.83
CA ARG A 147 -4.90 20.52 6.46
C ARG A 147 -5.13 19.15 7.08
N CYS A 148 -5.07 18.11 6.26
CA CYS A 148 -5.33 16.73 6.62
C CYS A 148 -4.12 16.18 7.39
N LEU A 149 -3.84 16.78 8.55
CA LEU A 149 -2.90 16.29 9.57
C LEU A 149 -2.99 14.76 9.80
N PRO A 150 -4.18 14.11 9.80
CA PRO A 150 -4.24 12.65 9.96
C PRO A 150 -3.60 11.89 8.79
N PHE A 151 -3.60 12.46 7.59
CA PHE A 151 -3.03 11.85 6.40
C PHE A 151 -1.51 11.96 6.37
N GLU A 152 -0.95 13.15 6.66
CA GLU A 152 0.50 13.33 6.79
C GLU A 152 1.07 12.39 7.85
N VAL A 153 0.49 12.42 9.05
CA VAL A 153 0.88 11.54 10.14
C VAL A 153 0.72 10.08 9.74
N GLY A 154 -0.38 9.72 9.06
CA GLY A 154 -0.61 8.36 8.56
C GLY A 154 0.47 7.89 7.59
N VAL A 155 0.82 8.70 6.58
CA VAL A 155 1.87 8.38 5.60
C VAL A 155 3.24 8.34 6.26
N LEU A 156 3.54 9.28 7.16
CA LEU A 156 4.80 9.31 7.91
C LEU A 156 4.93 8.08 8.83
N LEU A 157 3.85 7.64 9.47
CA LEU A 157 3.86 6.44 10.32
C LEU A 157 4.09 5.15 9.53
N LEU A 158 3.80 5.11 8.23
CA LEU A 158 4.11 3.94 7.40
C LEU A 158 5.61 3.63 7.39
N TYR A 159 6.48 4.63 7.59
CA TYR A 159 7.92 4.45 7.64
C TYR A 159 8.38 3.59 8.82
N PRO A 160 8.20 4.01 10.10
CA PRO A 160 8.58 3.18 11.24
C PRO A 160 7.79 1.87 11.29
N ILE A 161 6.52 1.87 10.85
CA ILE A 161 5.73 0.63 10.77
C ILE A 161 6.38 -0.35 9.80
N ALA A 162 6.73 0.05 8.58
CA ALA A 162 7.36 -0.83 7.62
C ALA A 162 8.78 -1.25 8.04
N ALA A 163 9.57 -0.33 8.60
CA ALA A 163 10.91 -0.61 9.11
C ALA A 163 10.92 -1.70 10.18
N VAL A 164 9.87 -1.79 11.01
CA VAL A 164 9.72 -2.86 12.01
C VAL A 164 8.99 -4.08 11.44
N ALA A 165 7.95 -3.89 10.63
CA ALA A 165 7.11 -4.96 10.14
C ALA A 165 7.84 -5.86 9.12
N VAL A 166 8.60 -5.28 8.18
CA VAL A 166 9.35 -6.04 7.17
C VAL A 166 10.30 -7.05 7.81
N PRO A 167 11.24 -6.68 8.71
CA PRO A 167 12.13 -7.65 9.33
C PRO A 167 11.37 -8.61 10.24
N ARG A 168 10.31 -8.18 10.93
CA ARG A 168 9.52 -9.07 11.80
C ARG A 168 8.78 -10.15 11.01
N ILE A 169 8.17 -9.80 9.88
CA ILE A 169 7.51 -10.75 8.98
C ILE A 169 8.57 -11.64 8.32
N GLY A 170 9.70 -11.07 7.88
CA GLY A 170 10.82 -11.83 7.30
C GLY A 170 11.43 -12.86 8.26
N TYR A 171 11.63 -12.48 9.52
CA TYR A 171 12.11 -13.39 10.56
C TYR A 171 11.13 -14.55 10.79
N ARG A 172 9.83 -14.24 10.92
CA ARG A 172 8.80 -15.28 11.04
C ARG A 172 8.75 -16.19 9.82
N LEU A 173 8.96 -15.64 8.62
CA LEU A 173 8.94 -16.42 7.40
C LEU A 173 10.05 -17.47 7.43
N PHE A 174 11.25 -17.07 7.86
CA PHE A 174 12.38 -17.98 7.98
C PHE A 174 12.10 -19.11 9.00
N HIS A 175 11.54 -18.76 10.16
CA HIS A 175 11.26 -19.71 11.23
C HIS A 175 10.09 -20.66 10.90
N GLU A 176 9.05 -20.17 10.23
CA GLU A 176 7.83 -20.92 9.93
C GLU A 176 7.81 -21.53 8.52
N LYS A 177 8.88 -21.36 7.73
CA LYS A 177 8.99 -21.85 6.34
C LYS A 177 8.62 -23.33 6.18
N LYS A 178 8.97 -24.18 7.15
CA LYS A 178 8.68 -25.63 7.13
C LYS A 178 7.18 -25.95 7.28
N ARG A 179 6.39 -25.02 7.84
CA ARG A 179 4.93 -25.14 8.06
C ARG A 179 4.12 -24.47 6.95
N MET A 180 4.78 -23.95 5.91
CA MET A 180 4.16 -23.17 4.83
C MET A 180 4.40 -23.83 3.48
N THR A 181 3.46 -23.65 2.56
CA THR A 181 3.68 -24.01 1.16
C THR A 181 4.68 -23.05 0.52
N ARG A 182 5.39 -23.51 -0.51
CA ARG A 182 6.33 -22.67 -1.27
C ARG A 182 5.66 -21.44 -1.88
N ALA A 183 4.42 -21.59 -2.36
CA ALA A 183 3.64 -20.49 -2.94
C ALA A 183 3.41 -19.36 -1.93
N PHE A 184 3.03 -19.68 -0.68
CA PHE A 184 2.86 -18.66 0.36
C PHE A 184 4.20 -18.01 0.72
N ALA A 185 5.28 -18.78 0.84
CA ALA A 185 6.59 -18.22 1.16
C ALA A 185 7.08 -17.24 0.09
N ILE A 186 6.94 -17.62 -1.19
CA ILE A 186 7.29 -16.75 -2.33
C ILE A 186 6.40 -15.50 -2.35
N GLY A 187 5.09 -15.64 -2.16
CA GLY A 187 4.16 -14.51 -2.12
C GLY A 187 4.50 -13.51 -1.01
N VAL A 188 4.86 -13.99 0.17
CA VAL A 188 5.33 -13.13 1.28
C VAL A 188 6.62 -12.42 0.90
N LEU A 189 7.62 -13.15 0.37
CA LEU A 189 8.89 -12.54 -0.05
C LEU A 189 8.68 -11.46 -1.11
N LEU A 190 7.86 -11.72 -2.12
CA LEU A 190 7.55 -10.75 -3.16
C LEU A 190 6.85 -9.53 -2.57
N SER A 191 5.89 -9.71 -1.66
CA SER A 191 5.19 -8.59 -1.02
C SER A 191 6.13 -7.73 -0.16
N LEU A 192 7.04 -8.36 0.59
CA LEU A 192 8.07 -7.65 1.35
C LEU A 192 9.07 -6.93 0.44
N ALA A 193 9.52 -7.59 -0.63
CA ALA A 193 10.42 -7.00 -1.62
C ALA A 193 9.76 -5.78 -2.30
N THR A 194 8.49 -5.87 -2.70
CA THR A 194 7.72 -4.74 -3.23
C THR A 194 7.67 -3.59 -2.23
N THR A 195 7.46 -3.88 -0.94
CA THR A 195 7.45 -2.86 0.11
C THR A 195 8.81 -2.14 0.20
N VAL A 196 9.91 -2.89 0.24
CA VAL A 196 11.27 -2.32 0.31
C VAL A 196 11.60 -1.53 -0.95
N LEU A 197 11.31 -2.08 -2.14
CA LEU A 197 11.55 -1.42 -3.43
C LEU A 197 10.69 -0.16 -3.59
N ALA A 198 9.46 -0.14 -3.06
CA ALA A 198 8.62 1.05 -3.05
C ALA A 198 9.27 2.21 -2.27
N PHE A 199 9.96 1.92 -1.15
CA PHE A 199 10.74 2.92 -0.43
C PHE A 199 12.05 3.27 -1.14
N ALA A 200 12.79 2.27 -1.62
CA ALA A 200 14.08 2.47 -2.27
C ALA A 200 13.98 3.22 -3.61
N SER A 201 12.88 3.05 -4.33
CA SER A 201 12.60 3.81 -5.57
C SER A 201 12.34 5.30 -5.32
N THR A 202 12.16 5.70 -4.06
CA THR A 202 12.00 7.12 -3.73
C THR A 202 13.34 7.74 -3.36
N PRO A 203 13.83 8.72 -4.13
CA PRO A 203 15.04 9.46 -3.79
C PRO A 203 14.98 10.09 -2.42
N LYS A 204 16.14 10.21 -1.78
CA LYS A 204 16.27 10.92 -0.51
C LYS A 204 15.33 10.39 0.59
N TYR A 205 14.79 9.19 0.41
CA TYR A 205 13.98 8.48 1.40
C TYR A 205 14.64 8.46 2.78
N MET A 206 15.96 8.26 2.82
CA MET A 206 16.71 8.26 4.08
C MET A 206 16.72 9.62 4.79
N PHE A 207 16.61 10.74 4.09
CA PHE A 207 16.54 12.06 4.71
C PHE A 207 15.17 12.28 5.38
N TRP A 208 14.08 11.85 4.73
CA TRP A 208 12.73 11.87 5.32
C TRP A 208 12.57 10.99 6.57
N PHE A 209 13.42 9.98 6.72
CA PHE A 209 13.43 9.14 7.92
C PHE A 209 14.18 9.79 9.10
N MET A 210 15.06 10.77 8.80
CA MET A 210 15.92 11.43 9.78
C MET A 210 15.43 12.82 10.19
N ASP A 211 14.59 13.46 9.37
CA ASP A 211 13.85 14.69 9.70
C ASP A 211 12.58 14.37 10.52
#